data_AF-A0A352XT95-F1
#
_entry.id   AF-A0A352XT95-F1
#
_cell.length_a   1.000
_cell.length_b   1.000
_cell.length_c   1.000
_cell.angle_alpha   90.00
_cell.angle_beta   90.00
_cell.angle_gamma   90.00
#
_symmetry.space_group_name_H-M   'P 1'
#
loop_
_entity.id
_entity.type
_entity.pdbx_description
1 polymer ?
#
loop_
_entity_poly.entity_id
_entity_poly.type
_entity_poly.pdbx_seq_one_letter_code
_entity_poly.pdbx_strand_id
1 'polypeptide(L)'
;MGGKPPTVEIEYGLAYEFLLSLIVFNEHEGYEYELDNEWFDTVRAKADPDLLQATALFRSNCNHVWHRLIGLVYDSDPPRDVPAFLAHFEEIEPLELRLHLLGYYQRSVRRSTPLDVIVQAAEGNAEAQRQVLKTSSPDDHDWQEFLHNLFSVDVEKTKVIVKDIL
;
A
#
# COMPACT_ATOMS: atom_id res chain seq x y z
N MET A 1 -15.57 39.05 -3.41
CA MET A 1 -14.52 38.37 -4.18
C MET A 1 -15.16 37.13 -4.80
N GLY A 2 -15.41 37.14 -6.12
CA GLY A 2 -15.96 35.97 -6.83
C GLY A 2 -14.82 35.04 -7.23
N GLY A 3 -14.62 33.94 -6.50
CA GLY A 3 -13.66 32.92 -6.87
C GLY A 3 -14.16 32.15 -8.08
N LYS A 4 -13.31 31.90 -9.08
CA LYS A 4 -13.61 30.92 -10.13
C LYS A 4 -13.84 29.56 -9.46
N PRO A 5 -14.84 28.78 -9.90
CA PRO A 5 -15.02 27.42 -9.39
C PRO A 5 -13.76 26.60 -9.71
N PRO A 6 -13.35 25.70 -8.81
CA PRO A 6 -12.22 24.82 -9.06
C PRO A 6 -12.50 23.96 -10.30
N THR A 7 -11.48 23.78 -11.13
CA THR A 7 -11.51 22.79 -12.20
C THR A 7 -11.14 21.43 -11.59
N VAL A 8 -11.92 20.39 -11.91
CA VAL A 8 -11.65 19.01 -11.50
C VAL A 8 -11.19 18.26 -12.74
N GLU A 9 -10.04 17.61 -12.65
CA GLU A 9 -9.52 16.70 -13.65
C GLU A 9 -9.57 15.28 -13.07
N ILE A 10 -10.03 14.33 -13.87
CA ILE A 10 -10.13 12.92 -13.48
C ILE A 10 -9.03 12.17 -14.21
N GLU A 11 -8.08 11.65 -13.44
CA GLU A 11 -7.05 10.73 -13.92
C GLU A 11 -7.59 9.30 -13.81
N TYR A 12 -7.31 8.47 -14.82
CA TYR A 12 -7.71 7.06 -14.85
C TYR A 12 -6.62 6.22 -15.52
N GLY A 13 -6.60 4.93 -15.20
CA GLY A 13 -5.59 4.00 -15.71
C GLY A 13 -5.76 2.62 -15.09
N LEU A 14 -5.44 1.56 -15.84
CA LEU A 14 -5.64 0.18 -15.40
C LEU A 14 -4.81 -0.18 -14.16
N ALA A 15 -3.67 0.50 -13.94
CA ALA A 15 -2.87 0.27 -12.74
C ALA A 15 -3.58 0.70 -11.45
N TYR A 16 -4.43 1.74 -11.50
CA TYR A 16 -5.26 2.09 -10.34
C TYR A 16 -6.26 0.99 -10.02
N GLU A 17 -6.96 0.49 -11.04
CA GLU A 17 -7.93 -0.60 -10.89
C GLU A 17 -7.26 -1.90 -10.41
N PHE A 18 -6.05 -2.18 -10.89
CA PHE A 18 -5.24 -3.31 -10.44
C PHE A 18 -4.96 -3.25 -8.92
N LEU A 19 -4.46 -2.12 -8.42
CA LEU A 19 -4.21 -1.96 -6.98
C LEU A 19 -5.50 -2.06 -6.15
N LEU A 20 -6.60 -1.47 -6.63
CA LEU A 20 -7.91 -1.59 -5.96
C LEU A 20 -8.41 -3.04 -5.95
N SER A 21 -8.14 -3.81 -7.01
CA SER A 21 -8.51 -5.23 -7.08
C SER A 21 -7.75 -6.06 -6.05
N LEU A 22 -6.50 -5.72 -5.72
CA LEU A 22 -5.74 -6.35 -4.62
C LEU A 22 -6.38 -6.09 -3.25
N ILE A 23 -6.95 -4.90 -3.04
CA ILE A 23 -7.71 -4.57 -1.82
C ILE A 23 -8.95 -5.47 -1.75
N VAL A 24 -9.75 -5.50 -2.81
CA VAL A 24 -10.99 -6.30 -2.88
C VAL A 24 -10.71 -7.79 -2.69
N PHE A 25 -9.66 -8.31 -3.31
CA PHE A 25 -9.26 -9.72 -3.18
C PHE A 25 -8.97 -10.11 -1.72
N ASN A 26 -8.39 -9.19 -0.94
CA ASN A 26 -8.06 -9.42 0.47
C ASN A 26 -9.20 -9.07 1.44
N GLU A 27 -10.11 -8.16 1.09
CA GLU A 27 -11.24 -7.69 1.93
C GLU A 27 -12.53 -8.53 1.78
N HIS A 28 -12.48 -9.67 1.07
CA HIS A 28 -13.69 -10.45 0.75
C HIS A 28 -14.62 -10.68 1.97
N GLU A 29 -14.08 -10.86 3.18
CA GLU A 29 -14.92 -11.04 4.37
C GLU A 29 -15.53 -9.71 4.85
N GLY A 30 -16.85 -9.53 4.65
CA GLY A 30 -17.63 -8.45 5.27
C GLY A 30 -18.22 -7.40 4.32
N TYR A 31 -17.98 -7.53 3.00
CA TYR A 31 -18.52 -6.61 1.99
C TYR A 31 -19.36 -7.36 0.94
N GLU A 32 -20.48 -6.75 0.53
CA GLU A 32 -21.32 -7.23 -0.58
C GLU A 32 -20.78 -6.65 -1.89
N TYR A 33 -19.95 -7.42 -2.60
CA TYR A 33 -19.53 -7.09 -3.96
C TYR A 33 -20.54 -7.66 -4.98
N GLU A 34 -20.57 -7.10 -6.19
CA GLU A 34 -21.32 -7.69 -7.32
C GLU A 34 -20.72 -9.03 -7.80
N LEU A 35 -19.53 -9.37 -7.30
CA LEU A 35 -18.84 -10.64 -7.53
C LEU A 35 -19.31 -11.68 -6.49
N ASP A 36 -19.50 -12.91 -6.93
CA ASP A 36 -19.83 -14.02 -6.04
C ASP A 36 -18.59 -14.61 -5.35
N ASN A 37 -18.81 -15.35 -4.26
CA ASN A 37 -17.74 -16.05 -3.55
C ASN A 37 -17.00 -17.04 -4.46
N GLU A 38 -17.68 -17.60 -5.47
CA GLU A 38 -17.11 -18.53 -6.45
C GLU A 38 -16.00 -17.87 -7.27
N TRP A 39 -16.15 -16.58 -7.61
CA TRP A 39 -15.09 -15.81 -8.26
C TRP A 39 -13.82 -15.76 -7.40
N PHE A 40 -13.94 -15.40 -6.12
CA PHE A 40 -12.78 -15.31 -5.23
C PHE A 40 -12.11 -16.67 -5.02
N ASP A 41 -12.90 -17.73 -4.85
CA ASP A 41 -12.39 -19.10 -4.73
C ASP A 41 -11.65 -19.51 -6.01
N THR A 42 -12.18 -19.16 -7.17
CA THR A 42 -11.53 -19.42 -8.47
C THR A 42 -10.21 -18.67 -8.61
N VAL A 43 -10.15 -17.40 -8.20
CA VAL A 43 -8.91 -16.61 -8.26
C VAL A 43 -7.87 -17.18 -7.30
N ARG A 44 -8.26 -17.50 -6.06
CA ARG A 44 -7.37 -18.14 -5.07
C ARG A 44 -6.85 -19.49 -5.53
N ALA A 45 -7.69 -20.32 -6.16
CA ALA A 45 -7.29 -21.62 -6.68
C ALA A 45 -6.30 -21.53 -7.86
N LYS A 46 -6.25 -20.39 -8.55
CA LYS A 46 -5.30 -20.13 -9.65
C LYS A 46 -4.01 -19.45 -9.19
N ALA A 47 -4.02 -18.83 -8.00
CA ALA A 47 -2.86 -18.15 -7.45
C ALA A 47 -1.81 -19.17 -6.98
N ASP A 48 -0.55 -18.83 -7.19
CA ASP A 48 0.56 -19.65 -6.70
C ASP A 48 0.58 -19.66 -5.15
N PRO A 49 0.83 -20.80 -4.50
CA PRO A 49 0.90 -20.87 -3.03
C PRO A 49 1.91 -19.91 -2.41
N ASP A 50 3.04 -19.65 -3.08
CA ASP A 50 4.07 -18.73 -2.58
C ASP A 50 3.57 -17.28 -2.70
N LEU A 51 2.80 -16.94 -3.74
CA LEU A 51 2.12 -15.65 -3.86
C LEU A 51 1.07 -15.45 -2.74
N LEU A 52 0.28 -16.50 -2.45
CA LEU A 52 -0.67 -16.47 -1.33
C LEU A 52 0.02 -16.35 0.04
N GLN A 53 1.24 -16.87 0.18
CA GLN A 53 2.04 -16.69 1.38
C GLN A 53 2.70 -15.31 1.45
N ALA A 54 3.21 -14.78 0.35
CA ALA A 54 3.81 -13.44 0.29
C ALA A 54 2.76 -12.37 0.63
N THR A 55 1.57 -12.50 0.05
CA THR A 55 0.42 -11.67 0.42
C THR A 55 0.10 -11.79 1.90
N ALA A 56 0.24 -12.96 2.55
CA ALA A 56 -0.05 -13.15 3.97
C ALA A 56 0.73 -12.23 4.92
N LEU A 57 1.98 -11.88 4.60
CA LEU A 57 2.77 -10.91 5.38
C LEU A 57 2.15 -9.50 5.36
N PHE A 58 1.42 -9.20 4.28
CA PHE A 58 0.69 -7.96 4.05
C PHE A 58 -0.83 -8.12 4.23
N ARG A 59 -1.33 -9.30 4.62
CA ARG A 59 -2.74 -9.62 4.92
C ARG A 59 -3.13 -9.33 6.37
N SER A 60 -2.48 -8.38 7.07
CA SER A 60 -3.27 -7.78 8.14
C SER A 60 -4.51 -7.18 7.46
N ASN A 61 -5.68 -7.14 8.11
CA ASN A 61 -6.88 -6.58 7.46
C ASN A 61 -6.72 -5.08 7.11
N CYS A 62 -5.52 -4.51 7.25
CA CYS A 62 -5.10 -3.23 6.72
C CYS A 62 -4.81 -3.30 5.21
N ASN A 63 -5.79 -3.80 4.46
CA ASN A 63 -5.74 -3.89 2.99
C ASN A 63 -5.60 -2.51 2.32
N HIS A 64 -5.81 -1.43 3.09
CA HIS A 64 -5.45 -0.06 2.73
C HIS A 64 -3.96 0.17 2.47
N VAL A 65 -3.08 -0.80 2.69
CA VAL A 65 -1.67 -0.71 2.28
C VAL A 65 -1.53 -0.46 0.77
N TRP A 66 -2.32 -1.14 -0.06
CA TRP A 66 -2.24 -1.00 -1.53
C TRP A 66 -2.68 0.40 -1.98
N HIS A 67 -3.65 0.99 -1.29
CA HIS A 67 -4.06 2.39 -1.52
C HIS A 67 -2.89 3.37 -1.33
N ARG A 68 -1.87 3.03 -0.53
CA ARG A 68 -0.68 3.89 -0.34
C ARG A 68 0.23 3.94 -1.57
N LEU A 69 0.08 3.00 -2.50
CA LEU A 69 0.84 2.94 -3.74
C LEU A 69 0.14 3.69 -4.91
N ILE A 70 -1.07 4.21 -4.70
CA ILE A 70 -1.79 4.99 -5.74
C ILE A 70 -0.99 6.20 -6.22
N GLY A 71 -0.21 6.83 -5.33
CA GLY A 71 0.71 7.90 -5.72
C GLY A 71 1.75 7.45 -6.75
N LEU A 72 2.26 6.21 -6.62
CA LEU A 72 3.22 5.66 -7.57
C LEU A 72 2.60 5.35 -8.93
N VAL A 73 1.32 4.97 -8.96
CA VAL A 73 0.61 4.83 -10.23
C VAL A 73 0.48 6.19 -10.92
N TYR A 74 0.19 7.24 -10.17
CA TYR A 74 0.12 8.60 -10.72
C TYR A 74 1.45 9.06 -11.32
N ASP A 75 2.55 8.73 -10.66
CA ASP A 75 3.91 9.08 -11.06
C ASP A 75 4.44 8.19 -12.21
N SER A 76 3.79 7.07 -12.51
CA SER A 76 4.12 6.23 -13.67
C SER A 76 3.75 6.90 -15.00
N ASP A 77 4.46 6.53 -16.06
CA ASP A 77 4.26 7.10 -17.39
C ASP A 77 2.84 6.80 -17.93
N PRO A 78 2.20 7.74 -18.66
CA PRO A 78 1.00 7.46 -19.43
C PRO A 78 1.22 6.25 -20.37
N PRO A 79 0.25 5.34 -20.52
CA PRO A 79 -1.15 5.47 -20.13
C PRO A 79 -1.48 4.98 -18.71
N ARG A 80 -0.48 4.77 -17.83
CA ARG A 80 -0.68 4.26 -16.46
C ARG A 80 -1.39 2.91 -16.44
N ASP A 81 -0.98 2.06 -17.37
CA ASP A 81 -1.36 0.65 -17.38
C ASP A 81 -0.47 -0.16 -16.42
N VAL A 82 -0.83 -1.42 -16.20
CA VAL A 82 -0.09 -2.29 -15.27
C VAL A 82 1.39 -2.43 -15.68
N PRO A 83 1.75 -2.68 -16.95
CA PRO A 83 3.16 -2.71 -17.34
C PRO A 83 3.95 -1.43 -17.06
N ALA A 84 3.38 -0.24 -17.34
CA ALA A 84 4.04 1.03 -17.05
C ALA A 84 4.24 1.24 -15.54
N PHE A 85 3.23 0.89 -14.74
CA PHE A 85 3.34 0.94 -13.29
C PHE A 85 4.40 -0.04 -12.75
N LEU A 86 4.42 -1.30 -13.22
CA LEU A 86 5.41 -2.27 -12.79
C LEU A 86 6.83 -1.84 -13.18
N ALA A 87 7.02 -1.29 -14.38
CA ALA A 87 8.30 -0.72 -14.79
C ALA A 87 8.76 0.42 -13.87
N HIS A 88 7.86 1.34 -13.52
CA HIS A 88 8.14 2.41 -12.56
C HIS A 88 8.46 1.86 -11.16
N PHE A 89 7.72 0.85 -10.70
CA PHE A 89 7.96 0.18 -9.43
C PHE A 89 9.33 -0.51 -9.37
N GLU A 90 9.81 -1.09 -10.47
CA GLU A 90 11.16 -1.66 -10.52
C GLU A 90 12.26 -0.61 -10.30
N GLU A 91 12.03 0.62 -10.73
CA GLU A 91 12.98 1.73 -10.61
C GLU A 91 12.95 2.43 -9.25
N ILE A 92 11.88 2.24 -8.46
CA ILE A 92 11.74 2.94 -7.18
C ILE A 92 12.82 2.50 -6.16
N GLU A 93 13.41 3.46 -5.45
CA GLU A 93 14.32 3.11 -4.36
C GLU A 93 13.56 2.36 -3.24
N PRO A 94 14.13 1.29 -2.66
CA PRO A 94 13.48 0.52 -1.58
C PRO A 94 13.01 1.37 -0.39
N LEU A 95 13.78 2.40 -0.04
CA LEU A 95 13.42 3.34 1.01
C LEU A 95 12.17 4.16 0.65
N GLU A 96 12.08 4.60 -0.60
CA GLU A 96 10.95 5.39 -1.09
C GLU A 96 9.66 4.56 -1.05
N LEU A 97 9.71 3.29 -1.46
CA LEU A 97 8.59 2.36 -1.29
C LEU A 97 8.15 2.27 0.17
N ARG A 98 9.08 2.15 1.12
CA ARG A 98 8.74 2.15 2.55
C ARG A 98 8.10 3.45 3.01
N LEU A 99 8.50 4.60 2.48
CA LEU A 99 7.86 5.88 2.81
C LEU A 99 6.41 5.90 2.32
N HIS A 100 6.14 5.39 1.12
CA HIS A 100 4.75 5.17 0.65
C HIS A 100 3.98 4.27 1.61
N LEU A 101 4.51 3.08 1.91
CA LEU A 101 3.87 2.10 2.79
C LEU A 101 3.62 2.63 4.22
N LEU A 102 4.52 3.46 4.76
CA LEU A 102 4.35 4.11 6.06
C LEU A 102 3.38 5.29 6.04
N GLY A 103 2.94 5.71 4.85
CA GLY A 103 1.98 6.80 4.69
C GLY A 103 2.66 8.16 4.82
N TYR A 104 3.97 8.23 4.54
CA TYR A 104 4.72 9.48 4.53
C TYR A 104 4.04 10.53 3.67
N TYR A 105 3.35 10.16 2.58
CA TYR A 105 2.64 11.07 1.68
C TYR A 105 1.19 11.38 2.09
N GLN A 106 0.68 10.74 3.14
CA GLN A 106 -0.71 10.91 3.57
C GLN A 106 -0.83 11.98 4.65
N ARG A 107 -1.66 13.00 4.39
CA ARG A 107 -1.88 14.11 5.33
C ARG A 107 -2.35 13.64 6.71
N SER A 108 -3.17 12.60 6.80
CA SER A 108 -3.65 12.03 8.07
C SER A 108 -2.48 11.56 8.93
N VAL A 109 -1.56 10.77 8.36
CA VAL A 109 -0.36 10.25 9.04
C VAL A 109 0.58 11.38 9.44
N ARG A 110 0.83 12.35 8.54
CA ARG A 110 1.69 13.52 8.82
C ARG A 110 1.21 14.39 9.98
N ARG A 111 -0.08 14.31 10.34
CA ARG A 111 -0.65 15.08 11.46
C ARG A 111 -0.44 14.40 12.81
N SER A 112 -0.25 13.08 12.83
CA SER A 112 -0.07 12.31 14.07
C SER A 112 1.40 11.96 14.33
N THR A 113 2.19 11.75 13.27
CA THR A 113 3.58 11.31 13.36
C THR A 113 4.52 12.32 12.69
N PRO A 114 5.57 12.81 13.37
CA PRO A 114 6.56 13.69 12.76
C PRO A 114 7.24 13.08 11.52
N LEU A 115 7.51 13.91 10.50
CA LEU A 115 8.07 13.43 9.23
C LEU A 115 9.46 12.81 9.37
N ASP A 116 10.31 13.40 10.20
CA ASP A 116 11.65 12.92 10.49
C ASP A 116 11.63 11.56 11.20
N VAL A 117 10.62 11.33 12.07
CA VAL A 117 10.37 10.04 12.70
C VAL A 117 9.95 9.00 11.66
N ILE A 118 9.08 9.33 10.70
CA ILE A 118 8.67 8.40 9.64
C ILE A 118 9.88 8.02 8.77
N VAL A 119 10.72 8.99 8.39
CA VAL A 119 11.93 8.74 7.58
C VAL A 119 12.90 7.83 8.34
N GLN A 120 13.23 8.16 9.58
CA GLN A 120 14.13 7.32 10.39
C GLN A 120 13.56 5.90 10.61
N ALA A 121 12.24 5.77 10.78
CA ALA A 121 11.60 4.46 10.90
C ALA A 121 11.68 3.65 9.60
N ALA A 122 11.52 4.31 8.45
CA ALA A 122 11.68 3.71 7.13
C ALA A 122 13.12 3.20 6.91
N GLU A 123 14.13 3.94 7.40
CA GLU A 123 15.54 3.55 7.37
C GLU A 123 15.90 2.40 8.34
N GLY A 124 14.99 2.03 9.25
CA GLY A 124 15.21 0.94 10.21
C GLY A 124 15.61 1.39 11.62
N ASN A 125 15.51 2.68 11.96
CA ASN A 125 15.80 3.15 13.32
C ASN A 125 14.77 2.62 14.32
N ALA A 126 15.21 1.78 15.25
CA ALA A 126 14.32 1.10 16.20
C ALA A 126 13.56 2.05 17.14
N GLU A 127 14.13 3.21 17.52
CA GLU A 127 13.41 4.18 18.36
C GLU A 127 12.34 4.91 17.55
N ALA A 128 12.67 5.30 16.32
CA ALA A 128 11.70 5.91 15.42
C ALA A 128 10.54 4.94 15.10
N GLN A 129 10.82 3.66 14.85
CA GLN A 129 9.80 2.62 14.65
C GLN A 129 8.88 2.50 15.86
N ARG A 130 9.43 2.48 17.08
CA ARG A 130 8.63 2.50 18.32
C ARG A 130 7.75 3.74 18.41
N GLN A 131 8.24 4.88 17.96
CA GLN A 131 7.45 6.11 17.97
C GLN A 131 6.35 6.10 16.91
N VAL A 132 6.58 5.56 15.72
CA VAL A 132 5.54 5.35 14.70
C VAL A 132 4.42 4.46 15.26
N LEU A 133 4.74 3.32 15.88
CA LEU A 133 3.75 2.43 16.50
C LEU A 133 2.89 3.16 17.56
N LYS A 134 3.48 4.08 18.33
CA LYS A 134 2.75 4.85 19.35
C LYS A 134 1.83 5.94 18.79
N THR A 135 2.10 6.43 17.59
CA THR A 135 1.51 7.69 17.09
C THR A 135 0.66 7.52 15.85
N SER A 136 0.95 6.51 15.02
CA SER A 136 0.24 6.25 13.78
C SER A 136 -0.92 5.30 14.05
N SER A 137 -2.12 5.85 14.31
CA SER A 137 -3.36 5.12 14.59
C SER A 137 -3.16 3.95 15.58
N PRO A 138 -2.77 4.22 16.85
CA PRO A 138 -2.42 3.18 17.81
C PRO A 138 -3.59 2.24 18.19
N ASP A 139 -4.83 2.69 17.99
CA ASP A 139 -6.04 1.91 18.29
C ASP A 139 -6.54 1.07 17.09
N ASP A 140 -5.89 1.19 15.93
CA ASP A 140 -6.21 0.41 14.72
C ASP A 140 -5.37 -0.88 14.73
N HIS A 141 -5.98 -1.98 15.16
CA HIS A 141 -5.31 -3.28 15.34
C HIS A 141 -4.63 -3.75 14.04
N ASP A 142 -5.32 -3.66 12.92
CA ASP A 142 -4.84 -4.21 11.65
C ASP A 142 -3.70 -3.37 11.10
N TRP A 143 -3.76 -2.04 11.29
CA TRP A 143 -2.65 -1.15 10.98
C TRP A 143 -1.44 -1.39 11.88
N GLN A 144 -1.63 -1.63 13.17
CA GLN A 144 -0.52 -1.96 14.08
C GLN A 144 0.15 -3.29 13.70
N GLU A 145 -0.64 -4.32 13.37
CA GLU A 145 -0.11 -5.60 12.89
C GLU A 145 0.70 -5.42 11.61
N PHE A 146 0.19 -4.65 10.65
CA PHE A 146 0.94 -4.29 9.44
C PHE A 146 2.27 -3.63 9.78
N LEU A 147 2.28 -2.62 10.66
CA LEU A 147 3.50 -1.91 11.04
C LEU A 147 4.52 -2.83 11.70
N HIS A 148 4.07 -3.73 12.58
CA HIS A 148 4.93 -4.74 13.19
C HIS A 148 5.57 -5.66 12.15
N ASN A 149 4.77 -6.18 11.20
CA ASN A 149 5.27 -7.02 10.12
C ASN A 149 6.26 -6.25 9.24
N LEU A 150 5.89 -5.03 8.83
CA LEU A 150 6.76 -4.18 8.02
C LEU A 150 8.09 -3.92 8.72
N PHE A 151 8.11 -3.60 10.02
CA PHE A 151 9.33 -3.34 10.77
C PHE A 151 10.16 -4.59 11.09
N SER A 152 9.57 -5.79 10.99
CA SER A 152 10.32 -7.05 11.12
C SER A 152 11.18 -7.41 9.90
N VAL A 153 10.94 -6.72 8.77
CA VAL A 153 11.64 -6.91 7.50
C VAL A 153 12.59 -5.73 7.26
N ASP A 154 13.74 -5.94 6.62
CA ASP A 154 14.62 -4.83 6.23
C ASP A 154 14.12 -4.09 4.98
N VAL A 155 14.77 -2.97 4.64
CA VAL A 155 14.31 -2.06 3.56
C VAL A 155 14.33 -2.76 2.20
N GLU A 156 15.42 -3.45 1.89
CA GLU A 156 15.62 -4.14 0.60
C GLU A 156 14.62 -5.29 0.46
N LYS A 157 14.50 -6.10 1.52
CA LYS A 157 13.59 -7.23 1.54
C LYS A 157 12.13 -6.80 1.47
N THR A 158 11.77 -5.62 1.95
CA THR A 158 10.42 -5.06 1.77
C THR A 158 10.08 -4.94 0.29
N LYS A 159 11.00 -4.38 -0.53
CA LYS A 159 10.77 -4.24 -1.98
C LYS A 159 10.64 -5.59 -2.67
N VAL A 160 11.47 -6.57 -2.32
CA VAL A 160 11.38 -7.93 -2.87
C VAL A 160 10.02 -8.56 -2.60
N ILE A 161 9.52 -8.51 -1.35
CA ILE A 161 8.22 -9.12 -1.04
C ILE A 161 7.08 -8.40 -1.75
N VAL A 162 7.08 -7.06 -1.78
CA VAL A 162 6.04 -6.31 -2.50
C VAL A 162 6.09 -6.59 -4.00
N LYS A 163 7.29 -6.72 -4.58
CA LYS A 163 7.49 -7.12 -5.97
C LYS A 163 6.92 -8.50 -6.25
N ASP A 164 7.12 -9.46 -5.36
CA ASP A 164 6.59 -10.82 -5.55
C ASP A 164 5.05 -10.86 -5.50
N ILE A 165 4.41 -9.80 -4.99
CA ILE A 165 2.95 -9.65 -4.94
C ILE A 165 2.39 -8.93 -6.18
N LEU A 166 3.14 -7.98 -6.75
CA LEU A 166 2.73 -7.14 -7.88
C LEU A 166 3.00 -7.82 -9.24
#